data_AF-A0A699VWG6-F1
#
_entry.id   AF-A0A699VWG6-F1
#
_cell.length_a   1.000
_cell.length_b   1.000
_cell.length_c   1.000
_cell.angle_alpha   90.00
_cell.angle_beta   90.00
_cell.angle_gamma   90.00
#
_symmetry.space_group_name_H-M   'P 1'
#
loop_
_entity.id
_entity.type
_entity.pdbx_description
1 polymer ?
#
loop_
_entity_poly.entity_id
_entity_poly.type
_entity_poly.pdbx_seq_one_letter_code
_entity_poly.pdbx_strand_id
1 'polypeptide(L)'
;AEHFCNWVSHIGHYTKDDVFYTILNASVYDKYQLTVPVEYSVAHELDKYKKADLVHDDVRYTTALKLIVDRIRPGRRSHVKMTGNWKVFATLCDFEVPKMLRFKLVEKVKDVEGVNMKMPLFHVC
;
A
#
# COMPACT_ATOMS: atom_id res chain seq x y z
N ALA A 1 5.89 -2.42 20.89
CA ALA A 1 4.43 -2.46 20.76
C ALA A 1 4.08 -3.58 19.80
N GLU A 2 3.51 -4.68 20.30
CA GLU A 2 2.98 -5.77 19.46
C GLU A 2 1.57 -5.39 19.00
N HIS A 3 1.36 -5.35 17.68
CA HIS A 3 0.06 -5.11 17.08
C HIS A 3 -0.65 -6.46 16.88
N PHE A 4 -1.66 -6.75 17.69
CA PHE A 4 -2.52 -7.92 17.54
C PHE A 4 -3.66 -7.58 16.56
N CYS A 5 -3.55 -8.04 15.31
CA CYS A 5 -4.65 -7.99 14.35
C CYS A 5 -5.40 -9.32 14.34
N ASN A 6 -6.69 -9.27 14.64
CA ASN A 6 -7.57 -10.43 14.80
C ASN A 6 -8.46 -10.68 13.56
N TRP A 7 -7.89 -10.71 12.35
CA TRP A 7 -8.67 -10.97 11.12
C TRP A 7 -8.48 -12.41 10.60
N VAL A 8 -9.59 -13.06 10.24
CA VAL A 8 -9.72 -14.51 10.00
C VAL A 8 -9.05 -14.99 8.69
N SER A 9 -8.73 -14.11 7.74
CA SER A 9 -8.17 -14.49 6.43
C SER A 9 -6.64 -14.48 6.35
N HIS A 10 -5.93 -14.61 7.47
CA HIS A 10 -4.48 -14.44 7.55
C HIS A 10 -3.74 -15.75 7.22
N ILE A 11 -3.53 -16.04 5.94
CA ILE A 11 -2.67 -17.15 5.50
C ILE A 11 -1.20 -16.65 5.46
N GLY A 12 -0.34 -17.30 6.26
CA GLY A 12 1.10 -17.47 6.00
C GLY A 12 2.00 -16.23 5.99
N HIS A 13 2.47 -15.80 7.16
CA HIS A 13 3.52 -14.78 7.30
C HIS A 13 4.92 -15.38 7.10
N TYR A 14 5.55 -15.14 5.97
CA TYR A 14 7.01 -15.20 5.92
C TYR A 14 7.58 -13.86 6.41
N THR A 15 8.00 -13.87 7.67
CA THR A 15 8.69 -12.82 8.46
C THR A 15 7.81 -11.70 9.07
N LYS A 16 8.07 -11.37 10.34
CA LYS A 16 7.44 -10.25 11.07
C LYS A 16 7.85 -8.86 10.51
N ASP A 17 8.84 -8.81 9.61
CA ASP A 17 9.61 -7.60 9.27
C ASP A 17 9.35 -7.02 7.88
N ASP A 18 8.53 -7.67 7.05
CA ASP A 18 8.27 -7.20 5.68
C ASP A 18 7.19 -6.10 5.62
N VAL A 19 7.53 -4.94 6.17
CA VAL A 19 6.65 -3.77 6.23
C VAL A 19 7.36 -2.49 5.86
N PHE A 20 6.57 -1.49 5.47
CA PHE A 20 7.07 -0.13 5.39
C PHE A 20 6.17 0.84 6.17
N TYR A 21 6.79 1.93 6.62
CA TYR A 21 6.11 2.99 7.35
C TYR A 21 6.08 4.27 6.52
N THR A 22 5.01 5.03 6.66
CA THR A 22 4.83 6.31 5.97
C THR A 22 3.86 7.18 6.74
N ILE A 23 3.99 8.50 6.62
CA ILE A 23 3.15 9.44 7.36
C ILE A 23 1.99 9.85 6.47
N LEU A 24 0.78 9.59 6.94
CA LEU A 24 -0.44 10.22 6.45
C LEU A 24 -0.49 11.65 6.99
N ASN A 25 -0.32 12.64 6.11
CA ASN A 25 -0.32 14.06 6.46
C ASN A 25 -1.09 14.88 5.40
N ALA A 26 -1.24 16.18 5.64
CA ALA A 26 -1.92 17.10 4.72
C ALA A 26 -1.36 17.02 3.28
N SER A 27 -0.04 16.87 3.10
CA SER A 27 0.54 16.77 1.76
C SER A 27 0.10 15.51 1.00
N VAL A 28 -0.16 14.40 1.70
CA VAL A 28 -0.69 13.17 1.07
C VAL A 28 -2.12 13.37 0.60
N TYR A 29 -2.92 14.13 1.37
CA TYR A 29 -4.28 14.52 0.98
C TYR A 29 -4.27 15.42 -0.24
N ASP A 30 -3.51 16.52 -0.20
CA ASP A 30 -3.51 17.53 -1.26
C ASP A 30 -2.99 16.98 -2.59
N LYS A 31 -2.02 16.07 -2.51
CA LYS A 31 -1.40 15.47 -3.70
C LYS A 31 -2.09 14.18 -4.15
N TYR A 32 -3.03 13.65 -3.37
CA TYR A 32 -3.69 12.35 -3.61
C TYR A 32 -2.67 11.21 -3.81
N GLN A 33 -1.51 11.31 -3.17
CA GLN A 33 -0.36 10.46 -3.47
C GLN A 33 0.44 10.13 -2.21
N LEU A 34 0.72 8.84 -2.04
CA LEU A 34 1.60 8.30 -1.02
C LEU A 34 2.79 7.63 -1.70
N THR A 35 3.98 7.83 -1.13
CA THR A 35 5.23 7.26 -1.67
C THR A 35 5.52 5.94 -1.01
N VAL A 36 5.70 4.89 -1.81
CA VAL A 36 6.25 3.62 -1.32
C VAL A 36 7.78 3.74 -1.31
N PRO A 37 8.48 3.31 -0.24
CA PRO A 37 9.94 3.26 -0.24
C PRO A 37 10.48 2.46 -1.43
N VAL A 38 11.59 2.92 -2.00
CA VAL A 38 12.14 2.34 -3.24
C VAL A 38 12.52 0.89 -3.02
N GLU A 39 13.22 0.62 -1.92
CA GLU A 39 13.72 -0.68 -1.53
C GLU A 39 12.56 -1.67 -1.40
N TYR A 40 11.48 -1.26 -0.74
CA TYR A 40 10.27 -2.07 -0.60
C TYR A 40 9.59 -2.30 -1.96
N SER A 41 9.47 -1.25 -2.79
CA SER A 41 8.84 -1.37 -4.11
C SER A 41 9.59 -2.30 -5.06
N VAL A 42 10.93 -2.30 -4.99
CA VAL A 42 11.80 -3.17 -5.81
C VAL A 42 11.75 -4.61 -5.28
N ALA A 43 11.87 -4.82 -3.97
CA ALA A 43 11.81 -6.15 -3.36
C ALA A 43 10.50 -6.88 -3.68
N HIS A 44 9.40 -6.13 -3.79
CA HIS A 44 8.05 -6.67 -4.06
C HIS A 44 7.57 -6.52 -5.49
N GLU A 45 8.43 -6.03 -6.39
CA GLU A 45 8.13 -5.80 -7.81
C GLU A 45 6.80 -5.03 -8.01
N LEU A 46 6.57 -4.00 -7.18
CA LEU A 46 5.29 -3.29 -7.15
C LEU A 46 4.99 -2.52 -8.44
N ASP A 47 6.01 -2.27 -9.26
CA ASP A 47 5.92 -1.65 -10.57
C ASP A 47 5.17 -2.52 -11.60
N LYS A 48 5.06 -3.83 -11.37
CA LYS A 48 4.28 -4.75 -12.22
C LYS A 48 2.76 -4.61 -12.05
N TYR A 49 2.31 -3.89 -11.03
CA TYR A 49 0.89 -3.79 -10.67
C TYR A 49 0.36 -2.38 -10.95
N LYS A 50 -0.89 -2.31 -11.41
CA LYS A 50 -1.59 -1.04 -11.65
C LYS A 50 -2.46 -0.58 -10.48
N LYS A 51 -2.79 -1.49 -9.56
CA LYS A 51 -3.67 -1.26 -8.41
C LYS A 51 -3.18 -2.07 -7.21
N ALA A 52 -3.59 -1.67 -6.03
CA ALA A 52 -3.43 -2.39 -4.79
C ALA A 52 -4.69 -2.25 -3.94
N ASP A 53 -4.99 -3.26 -3.14
CA ASP A 53 -6.01 -3.15 -2.10
C ASP A 53 -5.34 -2.84 -0.76
N LEU A 54 -5.99 -1.98 0.01
CA LEU A 54 -5.65 -1.66 1.39
C LEU A 54 -6.78 -2.21 2.27
N VAL A 55 -6.42 -2.88 3.36
CA VAL A 55 -7.36 -3.37 4.36
C VAL A 55 -6.94 -2.89 5.74
N HIS A 56 -7.89 -2.32 6.46
CA HIS A 56 -7.78 -1.94 7.86
C HIS A 56 -9.09 -2.30 8.53
N ASP A 57 -9.06 -3.20 9.51
CA ASP A 57 -10.26 -3.80 10.10
C ASP A 57 -11.26 -4.24 9.00
N ASP A 58 -12.50 -3.76 9.05
CA ASP A 58 -13.55 -4.10 8.08
C ASP A 58 -13.54 -3.21 6.81
N VAL A 59 -12.60 -2.26 6.72
CA VAL A 59 -12.48 -1.35 5.58
C VAL A 59 -11.58 -1.95 4.52
N ARG A 60 -12.09 -2.05 3.29
CA ARG A 60 -11.29 -2.35 2.09
C ARG A 60 -11.31 -1.18 1.12
N TYR A 61 -10.13 -0.73 0.70
CA TYR A 61 -9.96 0.42 -0.18
C TYR A 61 -8.98 0.13 -1.31
N THR A 62 -9.39 0.32 -2.56
CA THR A 62 -8.52 0.12 -3.72
C THR A 62 -7.81 1.41 -4.11
N THR A 63 -6.49 1.38 -4.16
CA THR A 63 -5.63 2.46 -4.68
C THR A 63 -5.04 2.08 -6.04
N ALA A 64 -4.73 3.07 -6.88
CA ALA A 64 -3.89 2.84 -8.05
C ALA A 64 -2.41 2.85 -7.65
N LEU A 65 -1.60 2.08 -8.38
CA LEU A 65 -0.14 2.09 -8.30
C LEU A 65 0.39 2.73 -9.58
N LYS A 66 1.26 3.74 -9.43
CA LYS A 66 1.89 4.44 -10.54
C LYS A 66 3.40 4.40 -10.40
N LEU A 67 4.08 3.89 -11.41
CA LEU A 67 5.52 4.02 -11.55
C LEU A 67 5.85 5.44 -12.02
N ILE A 68 6.62 6.17 -11.24
CA ILE A 68 7.15 7.48 -11.59
C ILE A 68 8.60 7.29 -12.03
N VAL A 69 8.84 7.53 -13.32
CA VAL A 69 10.16 7.45 -13.94
C VAL A 69 10.70 8.87 -14.12
N ASP A 70 11.82 9.20 -13.48
CA ASP A 70 12.52 10.45 -13.73
C ASP A 70 13.35 10.31 -15.01
N ARG A 71 12.80 10.79 -16.12
CA ARG A 71 13.44 10.72 -17.44
C ARG A 71 14.50 11.81 -17.65
N ILE A 72 14.58 12.80 -16.76
CA ILE A 72 15.44 13.97 -16.93
C ILE A 72 16.81 13.73 -16.26
N ARG A 73 16.85 12.91 -15.21
CA ARG A 73 18.08 12.61 -14.45
C ARG A 73 18.44 11.13 -14.56
N PRO A 74 19.34 10.75 -15.49
CA PRO A 74 19.85 9.40 -15.59
C PRO A 74 20.42 8.94 -14.23
N GLY A 75 19.94 7.81 -13.71
CA GLY A 75 20.42 7.24 -12.44
C GLY A 75 19.52 7.47 -11.22
N ARG A 76 18.48 8.33 -11.32
CA ARG A 76 17.48 8.39 -10.24
C ARG A 76 16.59 7.16 -10.30
N ARG A 77 16.51 6.42 -9.19
CA ARG A 77 15.66 5.22 -9.09
C ARG A 77 14.20 5.59 -9.32
N SER A 78 13.48 4.79 -10.11
CA SER A 78 12.04 4.91 -10.27
C SER A 78 11.33 4.70 -8.92
N HIS A 79 10.22 5.39 -8.71
CA HIS A 79 9.46 5.29 -7.45
C HIS A 79 8.02 4.86 -7.73
N VAL A 80 7.48 3.97 -6.91
CA VAL A 80 6.06 3.63 -6.95
C VAL A 80 5.28 4.58 -6.03
N LYS A 81 4.21 5.17 -6.58
CA LYS A 81 3.24 5.97 -5.84
C LYS A 81 1.92 5.22 -5.74
N MET A 82 1.35 5.18 -4.54
CA MET A 82 -0.05 4.80 -4.34
C MET A 82 -0.90 6.05 -4.49
N THR A 83 -1.79 6.07 -5.48
CA THR A 83 -2.63 7.24 -5.80
C THR A 83 -4.09 6.94 -5.54
N GLY A 84 -4.73 7.78 -4.72
CA GLY A 84 -6.11 7.60 -4.29
C GLY A 84 -6.56 8.76 -3.40
N ASN A 85 -7.84 8.75 -3.04
CA ASN A 85 -8.40 9.70 -2.09
C ASN A 85 -8.07 9.24 -0.66
N TRP A 86 -6.85 9.58 -0.22
CA TRP A 86 -6.36 9.27 1.11
C TRP A 86 -7.18 9.89 2.23
N LYS A 87 -7.85 11.01 1.98
CA LYS A 87 -8.78 11.62 2.94
C LYS A 87 -10.00 10.71 3.17
N VAL A 88 -10.58 10.17 2.09
CA VAL A 88 -11.68 9.20 2.19
C VAL A 88 -11.22 7.93 2.90
N PHE A 89 -10.05 7.40 2.53
CA PHE A 89 -9.52 6.22 3.22
C PHE A 89 -9.34 6.45 4.72
N ALA A 90 -8.76 7.58 5.11
CA ALA A 90 -8.58 7.95 6.52
C ALA A 90 -9.91 8.10 7.26
N THR A 91 -10.91 8.74 6.64
CA THR A 91 -12.25 8.86 7.22
C THR A 91 -12.92 7.50 7.39
N LEU A 92 -12.77 6.57 6.43
CA LEU A 92 -13.32 5.23 6.56
C LEU A 92 -12.67 4.44 7.70
N CYS A 93 -11.38 4.68 7.96
CA CYS A 93 -10.61 4.00 9.00
C CYS A 93 -10.56 4.76 10.34
N ASP A 94 -11.32 5.84 10.49
CA ASP A 94 -11.28 6.72 11.67
C ASP A 94 -9.86 7.19 12.07
N PHE A 95 -9.03 7.51 11.08
CA PHE A 95 -7.66 7.98 11.29
C PHE A 95 -7.59 9.50 11.49
N GLU A 96 -7.01 9.91 12.63
CA GLU A 96 -6.61 11.30 12.87
C GLU A 96 -5.29 11.64 12.16
N VAL A 97 -5.10 12.89 11.74
CA VAL A 97 -3.90 13.33 11.00
C VAL A 97 -3.09 14.31 11.84
N PRO A 98 -1.74 14.16 11.90
CA PRO A 98 -0.92 13.18 11.19
C PRO A 98 -0.94 11.78 11.85
N LYS A 99 -0.95 10.72 11.03
CA LYS A 99 -0.83 9.33 11.50
C LYS A 99 0.32 8.61 10.80
N MET A 100 1.11 7.89 11.58
CA MET A 100 2.06 6.92 11.05
C MET A 100 1.29 5.68 10.60
N LEU A 101 1.37 5.35 9.32
CA LEU A 101 0.78 4.13 8.76
C LEU A 101 1.86 3.08 8.60
N ARG A 102 1.55 1.84 9.01
CA ARG A 102 2.35 0.65 8.75
C ARG A 102 1.65 -0.21 7.71
N PHE A 103 2.31 -0.40 6.57
CA PHE A 103 1.84 -1.23 5.47
C PHE A 103 2.53 -2.59 5.50
N LYS A 104 1.75 -3.67 5.46
CA LYS A 104 2.23 -5.04 5.35
C LYS A 104 1.61 -5.72 4.15
N LEU A 105 2.41 -6.28 3.25
CA LEU A 105 1.90 -7.09 2.14
C LEU A 105 1.41 -8.44 2.70
N VAL A 106 0.16 -8.83 2.41
CA VAL A 106 -0.46 -10.04 2.99
C VAL A 106 -0.52 -11.19 1.99
N GLU A 107 -0.95 -10.99 0.74
CA GLU A 107 -0.69 -11.92 -0.39
C GLU A 107 -1.28 -11.39 -1.72
N LYS A 108 -0.96 -12.07 -2.83
CA LYS A 108 -1.20 -11.65 -4.23
C LYS A 108 -1.89 -12.75 -5.07
N VAL A 109 -3.20 -12.96 -4.96
CA VAL A 109 -4.04 -13.51 -6.05
C VAL A 109 -5.49 -13.04 -5.85
N LYS A 110 -6.08 -12.40 -6.87
CA LYS A 110 -7.54 -12.23 -6.96
C LYS A 110 -7.99 -12.97 -8.22
N ASP A 111 -8.78 -14.02 -8.04
CA ASP A 111 -9.43 -14.71 -9.16
C ASP A 111 -10.68 -13.90 -9.50
N VAL A 112 -10.71 -13.28 -10.68
CA VAL A 112 -11.85 -12.51 -11.17
C VAL A 112 -12.20 -13.09 -12.52
N GLU A 113 -13.35 -13.76 -12.60
CA GLU A 113 -13.94 -14.28 -13.85
C GLU A 113 -12.98 -15.17 -14.67
N GLY A 114 -12.22 -16.05 -14.01
CA GLY A 114 -11.27 -16.95 -14.67
C GLY A 114 -9.97 -16.26 -15.11
N VAL A 115 -9.78 -15.00 -14.76
CA VAL A 115 -8.51 -14.29 -14.89
C VAL A 115 -7.87 -14.16 -13.50
N ASN A 116 -6.80 -14.93 -13.30
CA ASN A 116 -5.91 -14.80 -12.15
C ASN A 116 -5.17 -13.44 -12.19
N MET A 117 -5.82 -12.36 -11.77
CA MET A 117 -5.18 -11.06 -11.58
C MET A 117 -4.55 -11.02 -10.19
N LYS A 118 -3.24 -11.23 -10.14
CA LYS A 118 -2.45 -10.97 -8.93
C LYS A 118 -2.47 -9.47 -8.66
N MET A 119 -3.08 -9.05 -7.56
CA MET A 119 -3.04 -7.66 -7.08
C MET A 119 -2.50 -7.65 -5.65
N PRO A 120 -1.56 -6.75 -5.31
CA PRO A 120 -1.05 -6.65 -3.96
C PRO A 120 -2.15 -6.23 -2.99
N LEU A 121 -2.29 -6.98 -1.90
CA LEU A 121 -3.13 -6.66 -0.76
C LEU A 121 -2.24 -6.20 0.39
N PHE A 122 -2.43 -4.96 0.84
CA PHE A 122 -1.77 -4.40 2.00
C PHE A 122 -2.71 -4.37 3.19
N HIS A 123 -2.27 -4.94 4.30
CA HIS A 123 -2.83 -4.62 5.60
C HIS A 123 -2.22 -3.30 6.09
N VAL A 124 -3.06 -2.38 6.58
CA VAL A 124 -2.69 -1.04 7.04
C VAL A 124 -3.10 -0.87 8.50
N CYS A 125 -2.23 -0.29 9.32
CA CYS A 125 -2.49 0.05 10.73
C CYS A 125 -1.84 1.38 11.12
#